data_AF-A0A166FCG2-F1
#
_entry.id   AF-A0A166FCG2-F1
#
_cell.length_a   1.000
_cell.length_b   1.000
_cell.length_c   1.000
_cell.angle_alpha   90.00
_cell.angle_beta   90.00
_cell.angle_gamma   90.00
#
_symmetry.space_group_name_H-M   'P 1'
#
loop_
_entity.id
_entity.type
_entity.pdbx_description
1 polymer ?
#
loop_
_entity_poly.entity_id
_entity_poly.type
_entity_poly.pdbx_seq_one_letter_code
_entity_poly.pdbx_strand_id
1 'polypeptide(L)'
;MNLKYSKNYLFLTRLDKKGLFVTDDNNHILLEFDDKNRLISSKEISEKFRERELGYSLKAIGTKLLGLDGNEDILSYLVPWDMELERIFNCIRYKYLLSIFESGFDNPSKFLHSSYNRPFQALAGKNVYQGNVDVRKDNDDIFKDIGFKSPEETGVNFEEETNEFNFIIRFLRKYYQNDLPNVYTELIAIKPGMHELLIHGNYFDLTEKHQDKVNKNKINAKNVDGKVDYRSEVFALLANVGNVEHSPVQNLSKFPGEINVNSYFTYASCNITEGPFVSRKIKDISYFDEIRKIHSKEEIKNIESKFNVYYYDKGVDSREKLEKVLHETEKFKSFQ
;
A
#
# COMPACT_ATOMS: atom_id res chain seq x y z
N MET A 1 6.69 -4.49 -24.06
CA MET A 1 6.20 -4.14 -22.71
C MET A 1 5.20 -3.00 -22.90
N ASN A 2 3.93 -3.18 -22.56
CA ASN A 2 2.87 -2.23 -22.95
C ASN A 2 2.46 -1.45 -21.71
N LEU A 3 3.07 -0.27 -21.59
CA LEU A 3 3.23 0.40 -20.32
C LEU A 3 2.15 1.47 -20.05
N LYS A 4 0.89 1.12 -19.72
CA LYS A 4 -0.12 2.11 -19.25
C LYS A 4 -0.32 2.19 -17.72
N TYR A 5 -0.30 3.42 -17.19
CA TYR A 5 -0.78 3.97 -15.90
C TYR A 5 0.22 4.36 -14.78
N SER A 6 1.41 3.79 -14.66
CA SER A 6 2.42 4.18 -13.62
C SER A 6 3.85 4.36 -14.14
N LYS A 7 4.01 4.38 -15.47
CA LYS A 7 5.13 3.68 -16.10
C LYS A 7 6.13 4.54 -16.85
N ASN A 8 5.83 5.83 -17.00
CA ASN A 8 6.83 6.75 -17.53
C ASN A 8 7.93 6.99 -16.50
N TYR A 9 7.70 6.68 -15.22
CA TYR A 9 8.66 6.87 -14.16
C TYR A 9 8.91 5.56 -13.42
N LEU A 10 10.11 5.02 -13.57
CA LEU A 10 10.55 3.80 -12.89
C LEU A 10 11.68 4.13 -11.92
N PHE A 11 11.67 3.47 -10.78
CA PHE A 11 12.74 3.52 -9.80
C PHE A 11 13.67 2.33 -9.93
N LEU A 12 14.94 2.57 -9.61
CA LEU A 12 15.93 1.52 -9.49
C LEU A 12 15.77 0.80 -8.13
N THR A 13 15.78 -0.53 -8.13
CA THR A 13 15.78 -1.34 -6.90
C THR A 13 17.20 -1.67 -6.46
N ARG A 14 17.36 -1.99 -5.18
CA ARG A 14 18.56 -2.68 -4.68
C ARG A 14 18.75 -4.04 -5.38
N LEU A 15 19.98 -4.56 -5.34
CA LEU A 15 20.30 -5.90 -5.85
C LEU A 15 19.51 -6.99 -5.11
N ASP A 16 19.38 -6.86 -3.79
CA ASP A 16 18.64 -7.78 -2.92
C ASP A 16 17.10 -7.63 -3.01
N LYS A 17 16.62 -6.69 -3.84
CA LYS A 17 15.19 -6.39 -4.07
C LYS A 17 14.42 -5.99 -2.80
N LYS A 18 15.08 -5.69 -1.69
CA LYS A 18 14.41 -5.37 -0.42
C LYS A 18 13.85 -3.95 -0.34
N GLY A 19 14.22 -3.09 -1.30
CA GLY A 19 13.76 -1.71 -1.38
C GLY A 19 14.35 -0.99 -2.57
N LEU A 20 14.07 0.31 -2.67
CA LEU A 20 14.65 1.16 -3.69
C LEU A 20 16.16 1.34 -3.48
N PHE A 21 16.88 1.50 -4.58
CA PHE A 21 18.29 1.84 -4.55
C PHE A 21 18.46 3.28 -4.05
N VAL A 22 19.47 3.46 -3.19
CA VAL A 22 19.84 4.74 -2.59
C VAL A 22 21.35 4.90 -2.75
N THR A 23 21.80 6.06 -3.24
CA THR A 23 23.22 6.40 -3.35
C THR A 23 23.83 6.71 -1.98
N ASP A 24 25.16 6.78 -1.90
CA ASP A 24 25.86 7.16 -0.66
C ASP A 24 25.43 8.54 -0.12
N ASP A 25 24.96 9.42 -1.00
CA ASP A 25 24.41 10.76 -0.68
C ASP A 25 22.91 10.72 -0.31
N ASN A 26 22.35 9.54 -0.06
CA ASN A 26 20.95 9.32 0.29
C ASN A 26 19.95 9.82 -0.77
N ASN A 27 20.27 9.57 -2.05
CA ASN A 27 19.41 9.93 -3.18
C ASN A 27 18.88 8.69 -3.91
N HIS A 28 17.68 8.79 -4.46
CA HIS A 28 17.05 7.76 -5.28
C HIS A 28 17.31 7.97 -6.77
N ILE A 29 17.24 6.90 -7.56
CA ILE A 29 17.40 6.96 -9.02
C ILE A 29 16.03 6.82 -9.68
N LEU A 30 15.63 7.84 -10.43
CA LEU A 30 14.40 7.88 -11.23
C LEU A 30 14.75 7.83 -12.71
N LEU A 31 14.09 6.95 -13.45
CA LEU A 31 14.23 6.80 -14.88
C LEU A 31 12.92 7.16 -15.57
N GLU A 32 13.01 8.02 -16.56
CA GLU A 32 11.85 8.47 -17.34
C GLU A 32 11.82 7.78 -18.70
N PHE A 33 10.66 7.23 -19.10
CA PHE A 33 10.48 6.51 -20.36
C PHE A 33 9.34 7.13 -21.19
N ASP A 34 9.49 7.03 -22.52
CA ASP A 34 8.40 7.38 -23.45
C ASP A 34 7.43 6.21 -23.66
N ASP A 35 6.31 6.49 -24.34
CA ASP A 35 5.30 5.49 -24.67
C ASP A 35 5.83 4.32 -25.55
N LYS A 36 7.03 4.47 -26.12
CA LYS A 36 7.72 3.44 -26.91
C LYS A 36 8.78 2.70 -26.08
N ASN A 37 8.79 2.87 -24.76
CA ASN A 37 9.73 2.31 -23.79
C ASN A 37 11.20 2.73 -24.03
N ARG A 38 11.42 3.92 -24.58
CA ARG A 38 12.77 4.48 -24.72
C ARG A 38 13.06 5.38 -23.53
N LEU A 39 14.22 5.20 -22.92
CA LEU A 39 14.71 6.08 -21.85
C LEU A 39 14.81 7.52 -22.37
N ILE A 40 14.07 8.43 -21.75
CA ILE A 40 14.07 9.87 -22.00
C ILE A 40 15.10 10.54 -21.09
N SER A 41 15.04 10.27 -19.78
CA SER A 41 15.88 10.94 -18.79
C SER A 41 16.23 9.99 -17.64
N SER A 42 17.34 10.27 -16.97
CA SER A 42 17.81 9.51 -15.81
C SER A 42 18.25 10.51 -14.75
N LYS A 43 17.57 10.52 -13.61
CA LYS A 43 17.72 11.54 -12.59
C LYS A 43 18.08 10.91 -11.26
N GLU A 44 18.86 11.64 -10.50
CA GLU A 44 19.05 11.42 -9.08
C GLU A 44 18.16 12.39 -8.29
N ILE A 45 17.44 11.87 -7.30
CA ILE A 45 16.45 12.60 -6.51
C ILE A 45 16.84 12.56 -5.04
N SER A 46 17.16 13.72 -4.50
CA SER A 46 17.43 13.90 -3.07
C SER A 46 16.19 13.82 -2.20
N GLU A 47 16.40 13.66 -0.89
CA GLU A 47 15.35 13.81 0.11
C GLU A 47 14.64 15.16 0.02
N LYS A 48 15.30 16.25 -0.40
CA LYS A 48 14.64 17.55 -0.62
C LYS A 48 13.93 17.65 -1.97
N PHE A 49 13.86 16.55 -2.73
CA PHE A 49 13.30 16.47 -4.08
C PHE A 49 13.96 17.42 -5.09
N ARG A 50 15.23 17.77 -4.84
CA ARG A 50 16.12 18.35 -5.85
C ARG A 50 16.56 17.25 -6.80
N GLU A 51 16.52 17.55 -8.08
CA GLU A 51 16.84 16.63 -9.16
C GLU A 51 18.18 16.99 -9.79
N ARG A 52 18.96 15.97 -10.10
CA ARG A 52 20.19 16.08 -10.89
C ARG A 52 20.13 15.09 -12.05
N GLU A 53 20.27 15.58 -13.27
CA GLU A 53 20.41 14.71 -14.44
C GLU A 53 21.73 13.93 -14.35
N LEU A 54 21.63 12.62 -14.61
CA LEU A 54 22.78 11.72 -14.71
C LEU A 54 23.26 11.59 -16.16
N GLY A 55 22.34 11.67 -17.13
CA GLY A 55 22.65 11.47 -18.55
C GLY A 55 23.21 10.08 -18.89
N TYR A 56 22.94 9.08 -18.05
CA TYR A 56 23.45 7.72 -18.23
C TYR A 56 22.50 6.88 -19.06
N SER A 57 23.05 6.05 -19.94
CA SER A 57 22.29 4.98 -20.58
C SER A 57 21.89 3.92 -19.56
N LEU A 58 20.85 3.13 -19.86
CA LEU A 58 20.45 1.99 -19.02
C LEU A 58 21.62 1.06 -18.69
N LYS A 59 22.47 0.76 -19.69
CA LYS A 59 23.67 -0.06 -19.49
C LYS A 59 24.63 0.59 -18.50
N ALA A 60 24.87 1.89 -18.61
CA ALA A 60 25.76 2.62 -17.70
C ALA A 60 25.20 2.71 -16.28
N ILE A 61 23.87 2.84 -16.11
CA ILE A 61 23.21 2.79 -14.81
C ILE A 61 23.45 1.41 -14.17
N GLY A 62 23.24 0.34 -14.92
CA GLY A 62 23.41 -1.03 -14.44
C GLY A 62 24.85 -1.31 -14.00
N THR A 63 25.83 -0.96 -14.84
CA THR A 63 27.24 -1.23 -14.53
C THR A 63 27.78 -0.32 -13.43
N LYS A 64 27.44 0.97 -13.42
CA LYS A 64 28.03 1.94 -12.48
C LYS A 64 27.36 1.96 -11.10
N LEU A 65 26.04 1.78 -11.05
CA LEU A 65 25.28 1.92 -9.80
C LEU A 65 24.97 0.58 -9.15
N LEU A 66 24.67 -0.43 -9.97
CA LEU A 66 24.34 -1.77 -9.47
C LEU A 66 25.50 -2.78 -9.62
N GLY A 67 26.59 -2.42 -10.29
CA GLY A 67 27.69 -3.35 -10.54
C GLY A 67 27.31 -4.53 -11.43
N LEU A 68 26.26 -4.38 -12.24
CA LEU A 68 25.77 -5.46 -13.09
C LEU A 68 26.78 -5.80 -14.19
N ASP A 69 26.94 -7.09 -14.45
CA ASP A 69 27.73 -7.57 -15.56
C ASP A 69 27.02 -7.27 -16.90
N GLY A 70 27.77 -7.23 -18.00
CA GLY A 70 27.25 -6.83 -19.32
C GLY A 70 26.10 -7.68 -19.88
N ASN A 71 25.81 -8.83 -19.26
CA ASN A 71 24.74 -9.77 -19.64
C ASN A 71 23.49 -9.67 -18.75
N GLU A 72 23.55 -8.94 -17.64
CA GLU A 72 22.42 -8.83 -16.71
C GLU A 72 21.43 -7.75 -17.16
N ASP A 73 20.14 -8.07 -17.11
CA ASP A 73 19.08 -7.17 -17.54
C ASP A 73 18.69 -6.19 -16.43
N ILE A 74 19.11 -4.94 -16.57
CA ILE A 74 18.72 -3.83 -15.69
C ILE A 74 17.20 -3.68 -15.58
N LEU A 75 16.43 -4.04 -16.60
CA LEU A 75 14.96 -3.93 -16.56
C LEU A 75 14.34 -4.78 -15.45
N SER A 76 15.03 -5.86 -15.01
CA SER A 76 14.60 -6.64 -13.85
C SER A 76 14.68 -5.84 -12.54
N TYR A 77 15.54 -4.82 -12.46
CA TYR A 77 15.76 -3.91 -11.34
C TYR A 77 15.01 -2.59 -11.44
N LEU A 78 14.08 -2.48 -12.39
CA LEU A 78 13.18 -1.34 -12.48
C LEU A 78 11.80 -1.70 -11.95
N VAL A 79 11.26 -0.84 -11.10
CA VAL A 79 9.91 -0.96 -10.53
C VAL A 79 9.15 0.37 -10.62
N PRO A 80 7.85 0.33 -10.90
CA PRO A 80 6.99 1.50 -10.78
C PRO A 80 6.70 1.83 -9.32
N TRP A 81 6.20 3.05 -9.08
CA TRP A 81 5.93 3.57 -7.72
C TRP A 81 4.87 2.76 -6.94
N ASP A 82 3.90 2.17 -7.65
CA ASP A 82 2.78 1.43 -7.08
C ASP A 82 3.24 0.06 -6.54
N MET A 83 4.23 -0.57 -7.19
CA MET A 83 4.90 -1.76 -6.66
C MET A 83 5.73 -1.45 -5.40
N GLU A 84 6.33 -0.27 -5.31
CA GLU A 84 7.03 0.14 -4.09
C GLU A 84 6.05 0.34 -2.93
N LEU A 85 4.90 0.95 -3.18
CA LEU A 85 3.86 1.08 -2.15
C LEU A 85 3.34 -0.26 -1.67
N GLU A 86 3.11 -1.20 -2.57
CA GLU A 86 2.77 -2.59 -2.25
C GLU A 86 3.82 -3.22 -1.32
N ARG A 87 5.11 -3.11 -1.65
CA ARG A 87 6.20 -3.64 -0.84
C ARG A 87 6.23 -3.01 0.56
N ILE A 88 6.22 -1.68 0.64
CA ILE A 88 6.15 -0.92 1.92
C ILE A 88 4.99 -1.44 2.77
N PHE A 89 3.82 -1.61 2.17
CA PHE A 89 2.61 -2.07 2.80
C PHE A 89 2.66 -3.51 3.31
N ASN A 90 3.37 -4.39 2.60
CA ASN A 90 3.68 -5.74 3.06
C ASN A 90 4.71 -5.72 4.20
N CYS A 91 5.78 -4.92 4.11
CA CYS A 91 6.79 -4.78 5.16
C CYS A 91 6.18 -4.30 6.48
N ILE A 92 5.33 -3.27 6.44
CA ILE A 92 4.70 -2.76 7.66
C ILE A 92 3.76 -3.79 8.28
N ARG A 93 3.02 -4.55 7.45
CA ARG A 93 2.18 -5.66 7.93
C ARG A 93 3.03 -6.74 8.60
N TYR A 94 4.09 -7.17 7.93
CA TYR A 94 5.02 -8.15 8.46
C TYR A 94 5.60 -7.71 9.81
N LYS A 95 6.13 -6.48 9.88
CA LYS A 95 6.73 -5.94 11.11
C LYS A 95 5.72 -5.87 12.24
N TYR A 96 4.46 -5.54 11.97
CA TYR A 96 3.43 -5.59 13.01
C TYR A 96 3.17 -7.01 13.51
N LEU A 97 3.03 -7.99 12.61
CA LEU A 97 2.90 -9.40 13.00
C LEU A 97 4.11 -9.88 13.83
N LEU A 98 5.31 -9.42 13.47
CA LEU A 98 6.54 -9.71 14.20
C LEU A 98 6.51 -9.07 15.59
N SER A 99 6.03 -7.83 15.74
CA SER A 99 5.86 -7.21 17.06
C SER A 99 4.93 -7.99 17.99
N ILE A 100 3.84 -8.57 17.46
CA ILE A 100 2.95 -9.45 18.24
C ILE A 100 3.72 -10.69 18.71
N PHE A 101 4.48 -11.31 17.79
CA PHE A 101 5.27 -12.52 18.07
C PHE A 101 6.33 -12.26 19.16
N GLU A 102 7.12 -11.19 19.01
CA GLU A 102 8.21 -10.85 19.93
C GLU A 102 7.72 -10.41 21.32
N SER A 103 6.52 -9.82 21.39
CA SER A 103 5.87 -9.47 22.65
C SER A 103 5.43 -10.70 23.45
N GLY A 104 5.31 -11.87 22.82
CA GLY A 104 5.09 -13.14 23.52
C GLY A 104 3.66 -13.37 23.99
N PHE A 105 2.67 -12.84 23.25
CA PHE A 105 1.27 -13.07 23.57
C PHE A 105 0.83 -14.52 23.35
N ASP A 106 0.19 -15.11 24.35
CA ASP A 106 -0.35 -16.48 24.28
C ASP A 106 -1.47 -16.64 23.25
N ASN A 107 -2.22 -15.57 22.99
CA ASN A 107 -3.29 -15.55 21.99
C ASN A 107 -3.10 -14.39 21.00
N PRO A 108 -2.26 -14.58 19.96
CA PRO A 108 -1.96 -13.55 18.98
C PRO A 108 -3.19 -13.05 18.21
N SER A 109 -4.18 -13.91 17.99
CA SER A 109 -5.39 -13.58 17.21
C SER A 109 -6.13 -12.36 17.74
N LYS A 110 -6.11 -12.12 19.06
CA LYS A 110 -6.71 -10.93 19.68
C LYS A 110 -6.15 -9.65 19.09
N PHE A 111 -4.85 -9.62 18.80
CA PHE A 111 -4.12 -8.44 18.33
C PHE A 111 -4.15 -8.30 16.80
N LEU A 112 -4.75 -9.25 16.09
CA LEU A 112 -4.98 -9.15 14.66
C LEU A 112 -6.26 -8.39 14.31
N HIS A 113 -7.10 -8.06 15.29
CA HIS A 113 -8.35 -7.36 15.03
C HIS A 113 -8.19 -5.83 14.99
N SER A 114 -9.07 -5.21 14.20
CA SER A 114 -9.16 -3.75 14.00
C SER A 114 -9.17 -2.90 15.27
N SER A 115 -9.70 -3.45 16.37
CA SER A 115 -9.75 -2.82 17.68
C SER A 115 -8.35 -2.56 18.29
N TYR A 116 -7.30 -3.21 17.79
CA TYR A 116 -5.92 -3.10 18.27
C TYR A 116 -4.99 -2.32 17.31
N ASN A 117 -5.56 -1.54 16.37
CA ASN A 117 -4.82 -0.64 15.48
C ASN A 117 -4.10 0.52 16.20
N ARG A 118 -4.49 0.86 17.44
CA ARG A 118 -3.82 1.92 18.23
C ARG A 118 -2.40 1.52 18.66
N PRO A 119 -2.17 0.31 19.21
CA PRO A 119 -0.82 -0.24 19.39
C PRO A 119 0.04 -0.21 18.13
N PHE A 120 -0.52 -0.56 16.98
CA PHE A 120 0.20 -0.46 15.70
C PHE A 120 0.68 0.98 15.42
N GLN A 121 -0.23 1.95 15.52
CA GLN A 121 0.09 3.35 15.24
C GLN A 121 1.15 3.89 16.21
N ALA A 122 1.06 3.51 17.49
CA ALA A 122 2.04 3.87 18.51
C ALA A 122 3.42 3.25 18.23
N LEU A 123 3.50 1.95 17.94
CA LEU A 123 4.76 1.26 17.60
C LEU A 123 5.43 1.81 16.34
N ALA A 124 4.64 2.32 15.39
CA ALA A 124 5.13 3.00 14.19
C ALA A 124 5.53 4.48 14.43
N GLY A 125 5.58 4.93 15.69
CA GLY A 125 5.94 6.30 16.05
C GLY A 125 4.94 7.35 15.58
N LYS A 126 3.69 6.95 15.26
CA LYS A 126 2.63 7.88 14.87
C LYS A 126 1.85 8.33 16.10
N ASN A 127 1.56 9.63 16.15
CA ASN A 127 0.67 10.18 17.17
C ASN A 127 -0.71 9.52 17.09
N VAL A 128 -1.05 8.73 18.11
CA VAL A 128 -2.37 8.12 18.21
C VAL A 128 -3.35 9.18 18.67
N TYR A 129 -4.36 9.49 17.85
CA TYR A 129 -5.41 10.41 18.27
C TYR A 129 -6.29 9.73 19.33
N GLN A 130 -6.15 10.14 20.59
CA GLN A 130 -6.83 9.53 21.74
C GLN A 130 -8.21 10.14 22.07
N GLY A 131 -8.73 11.08 21.25
CA GLY A 131 -9.91 11.86 21.65
C GLY A 131 -9.53 12.98 22.62
N ASN A 132 -10.38 13.23 23.63
CA ASN A 132 -10.34 14.44 24.46
C ASN A 132 -8.92 14.79 24.97
N VAL A 133 -8.53 16.05 24.76
CA VAL A 133 -7.14 16.54 24.88
C VAL A 133 -6.62 16.54 26.32
N ASP A 134 -7.53 16.53 27.30
CA ASP A 134 -7.24 16.70 28.72
C ASP A 134 -6.71 15.43 29.40
N VAL A 135 -6.79 14.26 28.75
CA VAL A 135 -6.30 12.97 29.27
C VAL A 135 -5.47 12.26 28.19
N ARG A 136 -4.43 12.92 27.68
CA ARG A 136 -3.48 12.29 26.76
C ARG A 136 -2.51 11.43 27.57
N LYS A 137 -2.60 10.11 27.41
CA LYS A 137 -1.51 9.19 27.76
C LYS A 137 -0.44 9.27 26.68
N ASP A 138 0.84 9.10 27.02
CA ASP A 138 1.87 8.98 25.99
C ASP A 138 1.56 7.78 25.09
N ASN A 139 1.92 7.84 23.80
CA ASN A 139 1.70 6.71 22.87
C ASN A 139 2.33 5.42 23.43
N ASP A 140 3.43 5.59 24.17
CA ASP A 140 4.15 4.54 24.87
C ASP A 140 3.32 3.83 25.93
N ASP A 141 2.50 4.57 26.66
CA ASP A 141 1.66 4.01 27.72
C ASP A 141 0.55 3.13 27.13
N ILE A 142 0.01 3.47 25.95
CA ILE A 142 -1.08 2.69 25.33
C ILE A 142 -0.62 1.26 25.00
N PHE A 143 0.55 1.09 24.39
CA PHE A 143 1.00 -0.23 23.95
C PHE A 143 1.61 -1.03 25.09
N LYS A 144 2.32 -0.37 26.02
CA LYS A 144 2.83 -1.00 27.24
C LYS A 144 1.69 -1.53 28.12
N ASP A 145 0.60 -0.76 28.27
CA ASP A 145 -0.61 -1.19 28.99
C ASP A 145 -1.25 -2.45 28.36
N ILE A 146 -1.07 -2.65 27.05
CA ILE A 146 -1.60 -3.80 26.29
C ILE A 146 -0.61 -4.98 26.31
N GLY A 147 0.61 -4.78 26.81
CA GLY A 147 1.65 -5.80 26.94
C GLY A 147 2.57 -5.94 25.72
N PHE A 148 2.56 -4.99 24.78
CA PHE A 148 3.55 -4.97 23.70
C PHE A 148 4.90 -4.55 24.25
N LYS A 149 5.96 -5.24 23.80
CA LYS A 149 7.35 -4.83 24.04
C LYS A 149 7.73 -3.68 23.11
N SER A 150 8.67 -2.84 23.55
CA SER A 150 9.10 -1.69 22.77
C SER A 150 9.96 -2.07 21.55
N PRO A 151 10.14 -1.16 20.58
CA PRO A 151 11.11 -1.36 19.49
C PRO A 151 12.52 -1.67 20.00
N GLU A 152 12.96 -1.06 21.11
CA GLU A 152 14.28 -1.31 21.71
C GLU A 152 14.40 -2.75 22.26
N GLU A 153 13.30 -3.31 22.78
CA GLU A 153 13.27 -4.67 23.32
C GLU A 153 13.13 -5.74 22.24
N THR A 154 12.42 -5.42 21.15
CA THR A 154 12.09 -6.38 20.08
C THR A 154 13.00 -6.27 18.85
N GLY A 155 13.70 -5.15 18.68
CA GLY A 155 14.44 -4.80 17.47
C GLY A 155 13.54 -4.43 16.27
N VAL A 156 12.22 -4.37 16.45
CA VAL A 156 11.28 -4.09 15.35
C VAL A 156 11.06 -2.57 15.22
N ASN A 157 11.65 -1.96 14.19
CA ASN A 157 11.52 -0.53 13.87
C ASN A 157 10.82 -0.32 12.50
N PHE A 158 10.02 0.75 12.38
CA PHE A 158 9.25 1.14 11.20
C PHE A 158 9.78 2.40 10.48
N GLU A 159 10.93 2.93 10.90
CA GLU A 159 11.51 4.16 10.36
C GLU A 159 11.79 4.08 8.85
N GLU A 160 12.37 2.97 8.39
CA GLU A 160 12.67 2.72 6.98
C GLU A 160 11.40 2.81 6.11
N GLU A 161 10.36 2.03 6.42
CA GLU A 161 9.12 2.04 5.63
C GLU A 161 8.38 3.39 5.73
N THR A 162 8.52 4.08 6.87
CA THR A 162 7.97 5.43 7.02
C THR A 162 8.66 6.42 6.09
N ASN A 163 9.98 6.35 5.98
CA ASN A 163 10.77 7.21 5.10
C ASN A 163 10.49 6.90 3.63
N GLU A 164 10.45 5.61 3.25
CA GLU A 164 10.11 5.15 1.91
C GLU A 164 8.70 5.58 1.51
N PHE A 165 7.71 5.43 2.41
CA PHE A 165 6.35 5.88 2.16
C PHE A 165 6.28 7.40 1.95
N ASN A 166 6.94 8.18 2.82
CA ASN A 166 6.99 9.63 2.69
C ASN A 166 7.64 10.06 1.37
N PHE A 167 8.70 9.37 0.94
CA PHE A 167 9.33 9.61 -0.35
C PHE A 167 8.34 9.39 -1.50
N ILE A 168 7.67 8.22 -1.57
CA ILE A 168 6.73 7.95 -2.65
C ILE A 168 5.56 8.92 -2.67
N ILE A 169 5.00 9.29 -1.50
CA ILE A 169 3.93 10.29 -1.45
C ILE A 169 4.37 11.64 -2.01
N ARG A 170 5.61 12.07 -1.72
CA ARG A 170 6.15 13.32 -2.27
C ARG A 170 6.42 13.21 -3.77
N PHE A 171 6.86 12.05 -4.24
CA PHE A 171 7.00 11.77 -5.66
C PHE A 171 5.66 11.88 -6.40
N LEU A 172 4.61 11.23 -5.91
CA LEU A 172 3.28 11.28 -6.51
C LEU A 172 2.74 12.72 -6.57
N ARG A 173 2.94 13.50 -5.50
CA ARG A 173 2.55 14.92 -5.46
C ARG A 173 3.27 15.76 -6.51
N LYS A 174 4.52 15.45 -6.82
CA LYS A 174 5.33 16.23 -7.77
C LYS A 174 5.05 15.84 -9.21
N TYR A 175 4.99 14.54 -9.51
CA TYR A 175 4.98 14.02 -10.88
C TYR A 175 3.59 13.63 -11.39
N TYR A 176 2.65 13.33 -10.49
CA TYR A 176 1.31 12.86 -10.86
C TYR A 176 0.20 13.81 -10.36
N GLN A 177 0.51 15.08 -10.10
CA GLN A 177 -0.47 16.07 -9.64
C GLN A 177 -1.67 16.22 -10.59
N ASN A 178 -1.43 16.11 -11.90
CA ASN A 178 -2.50 16.24 -12.91
C ASN A 178 -3.27 14.92 -13.12
N ASP A 179 -2.75 13.81 -12.61
CA ASP A 179 -3.32 12.47 -12.75
C ASP A 179 -3.77 11.88 -11.39
N LEU A 180 -4.07 12.78 -10.44
CA LEU A 180 -4.46 12.42 -9.08
C LEU A 180 -5.64 11.43 -9.02
N PRO A 181 -6.70 11.53 -9.85
CA PRO A 181 -7.81 10.57 -9.80
C PRO A 181 -7.36 9.13 -10.09
N ASN A 182 -6.49 8.92 -11.09
CA ASN A 182 -6.02 7.58 -11.44
C ASN A 182 -5.04 7.03 -10.38
N VAL A 183 -4.10 7.86 -9.92
CA VAL A 183 -3.20 7.51 -8.81
C VAL A 183 -3.98 7.11 -7.58
N TYR A 184 -4.97 7.91 -7.20
CA TYR A 184 -5.80 7.66 -6.04
C TYR A 184 -6.57 6.35 -6.15
N THR A 185 -7.10 6.08 -7.33
CA THR A 185 -7.85 4.86 -7.63
C THR A 185 -6.98 3.61 -7.45
N GLU A 186 -5.73 3.63 -7.96
CA GLU A 186 -4.76 2.56 -7.72
C GLU A 186 -4.43 2.39 -6.23
N LEU A 187 -4.20 3.51 -5.54
CA LEU A 187 -3.84 3.51 -4.12
C LEU A 187 -4.89 2.83 -3.23
N ILE A 188 -6.18 3.06 -3.51
CA ILE A 188 -7.25 2.37 -2.79
C ILE A 188 -7.35 0.89 -3.18
N ALA A 189 -7.11 0.56 -4.44
CA ALA A 189 -7.18 -0.81 -4.91
C ALA A 189 -6.11 -1.70 -4.22
N ILE A 190 -4.88 -1.19 -4.04
CA ILE A 190 -3.73 -1.95 -3.52
C ILE A 190 -3.98 -2.59 -2.14
N LYS A 191 -4.51 -1.86 -1.15
CA LYS A 191 -4.70 -2.41 0.21
C LYS A 191 -6.16 -2.61 0.61
N PRO A 192 -7.00 -1.56 0.67
CA PRO A 192 -8.42 -1.75 1.01
C PRO A 192 -9.15 -2.61 -0.02
N GLY A 193 -9.00 -2.34 -1.32
CA GLY A 193 -9.71 -3.05 -2.38
C GLY A 193 -9.40 -4.55 -2.40
N MET A 194 -8.11 -4.91 -2.37
CA MET A 194 -7.69 -6.32 -2.31
C MET A 194 -8.13 -7.02 -1.03
N HIS A 195 -8.07 -6.36 0.13
CA HIS A 195 -8.57 -6.93 1.38
C HIS A 195 -10.06 -7.29 1.26
N GLU A 196 -10.86 -6.42 0.68
CA GLU A 196 -12.32 -6.57 0.71
C GLU A 196 -12.76 -7.61 -0.29
N LEU A 197 -12.19 -7.57 -1.50
CA LEU A 197 -12.38 -8.61 -2.51
C LEU A 197 -12.07 -10.01 -1.96
N LEU A 198 -10.98 -10.15 -1.22
CA LEU A 198 -10.49 -11.45 -0.77
C LEU A 198 -11.12 -11.92 0.55
N ILE A 199 -11.47 -11.00 1.45
CA ILE A 199 -11.83 -11.32 2.85
C ILE A 199 -13.29 -10.97 3.16
N HIS A 200 -13.88 -9.98 2.51
CA HIS A 200 -15.18 -9.44 2.89
C HIS A 200 -16.23 -9.59 1.77
N GLY A 201 -17.33 -10.29 2.07
CA GLY A 201 -18.46 -10.45 1.13
C GLY A 201 -19.13 -9.14 0.70
N ASN A 202 -18.92 -8.05 1.44
CA ASN A 202 -19.53 -6.74 1.20
C ASN A 202 -19.26 -6.19 -0.22
N TYR A 203 -18.13 -6.54 -0.84
CA TYR A 203 -17.82 -6.14 -2.22
C TYR A 203 -18.90 -6.62 -3.21
N PHE A 204 -19.33 -7.88 -3.09
CA PHE A 204 -20.32 -8.49 -3.98
C PHE A 204 -21.75 -8.14 -3.59
N ASP A 205 -22.03 -7.99 -2.29
CA ASP A 205 -23.37 -7.62 -1.79
C ASP A 205 -23.84 -6.27 -2.36
N LEU A 206 -22.91 -5.34 -2.60
CA LEU A 206 -23.16 -4.05 -3.24
C LEU A 206 -23.48 -4.16 -4.74
N THR A 207 -23.15 -5.28 -5.39
CA THR A 207 -23.49 -5.50 -6.81
C THR A 207 -24.85 -6.20 -6.95
N GLU A 208 -25.13 -7.21 -6.14
CA GLU A 208 -26.37 -8.00 -6.22
C GLU A 208 -27.60 -7.23 -5.71
N LYS A 209 -27.52 -6.54 -4.56
CA LYS A 209 -28.69 -5.86 -3.96
C LYS A 209 -29.04 -4.51 -4.60
N HIS A 210 -28.18 -4.01 -5.47
CA HIS A 210 -28.25 -2.65 -6.01
C HIS A 210 -28.48 -2.57 -7.51
N GLN A 211 -28.36 -3.67 -8.26
CA GLN A 211 -28.74 -3.72 -9.67
C GLN A 211 -30.22 -3.39 -9.89
N ASP A 212 -31.10 -3.81 -8.97
CA ASP A 212 -32.56 -3.64 -9.12
C ASP A 212 -33.16 -2.42 -8.38
N LYS A 213 -32.41 -1.78 -7.48
CA LYS A 213 -32.94 -0.72 -6.59
C LYS A 213 -32.14 0.58 -6.54
N VAL A 214 -30.97 0.66 -7.16
CA VAL A 214 -30.26 1.94 -7.26
C VAL A 214 -30.90 2.75 -8.38
N ASN A 215 -31.54 3.84 -7.98
CA ASN A 215 -31.78 4.93 -8.90
C ASN A 215 -30.40 5.35 -9.42
N LYS A 216 -30.07 4.98 -10.67
CA LYS A 216 -28.71 5.04 -11.27
C LYS A 216 -28.02 6.41 -11.20
N ASN A 217 -28.75 7.43 -10.73
CA ASN A 217 -28.31 8.81 -10.64
C ASN A 217 -27.83 9.26 -9.26
N LYS A 218 -27.73 8.42 -8.22
CA LYS A 218 -27.04 8.78 -6.96
C LYS A 218 -26.90 7.59 -5.99
N ILE A 219 -25.66 7.28 -5.59
CA ILE A 219 -25.40 6.51 -4.37
C ILE A 219 -25.58 7.49 -3.20
N ASN A 220 -26.65 7.31 -2.42
CA ASN A 220 -26.90 8.11 -1.23
C ASN A 220 -26.01 7.59 -0.08
N ALA A 221 -24.79 8.10 0.01
CA ALA A 221 -23.79 7.72 1.01
C ALA A 221 -24.09 8.21 2.44
N LYS A 222 -25.36 8.46 2.80
CA LYS A 222 -25.73 8.80 4.17
C LYS A 222 -26.13 7.53 4.91
N ASN A 223 -25.37 7.17 5.94
CA ASN A 223 -25.79 6.14 6.89
C ASN A 223 -26.88 6.68 7.85
N VAL A 224 -27.43 5.81 8.71
CA VAL A 224 -28.61 6.05 9.56
C VAL A 224 -28.48 7.31 10.44
N ASP A 225 -27.26 7.76 10.71
CA ASP A 225 -26.93 8.93 11.53
C ASP A 225 -26.53 10.19 10.72
N GLY A 226 -26.69 10.16 9.39
CA GLY A 226 -26.38 11.29 8.51
C GLY A 226 -24.89 11.52 8.20
N LYS A 227 -24.00 10.59 8.56
CA LYS A 227 -22.57 10.64 8.21
C LYS A 227 -22.31 10.03 6.83
N VAL A 228 -21.25 10.46 6.17
CA VAL A 228 -20.86 9.94 4.85
C VAL A 228 -20.12 8.62 5.02
N ASP A 229 -20.58 7.55 4.37
CA ASP A 229 -19.89 6.24 4.32
C ASP A 229 -18.95 6.15 3.11
N TYR A 230 -17.77 6.75 3.26
CA TYR A 230 -16.74 6.78 2.24
C TYR A 230 -16.23 5.39 1.82
N ARG A 231 -16.33 4.39 2.69
CA ARG A 231 -15.89 3.01 2.37
C ARG A 231 -16.84 2.38 1.35
N SER A 232 -18.14 2.55 1.52
CA SER A 232 -19.14 2.11 0.54
C SER A 232 -19.03 2.87 -0.80
N GLU A 233 -18.69 4.17 -0.77
CA GLU A 233 -18.42 4.94 -2.00
C GLU A 233 -17.21 4.40 -2.78
N VAL A 234 -16.12 4.10 -2.06
CA VAL A 234 -14.92 3.48 -2.63
C VAL A 234 -15.25 2.14 -3.29
N PHE A 235 -16.04 1.28 -2.64
CA PHE A 235 -16.41 -0.01 -3.24
C PHE A 235 -17.30 0.14 -4.45
N ALA A 236 -18.22 1.10 -4.45
CA ALA A 236 -19.02 1.37 -5.64
C ALA A 236 -18.16 1.80 -6.84
N LEU A 237 -17.13 2.63 -6.61
CA LEU A 237 -16.15 2.97 -7.64
C LEU A 237 -15.39 1.74 -8.15
N LEU A 238 -14.91 0.88 -7.24
CA LEU A 238 -14.21 -0.37 -7.56
C LEU A 238 -15.09 -1.41 -8.25
N ALA A 239 -16.39 -1.41 -8.00
CA ALA A 239 -17.36 -2.32 -8.62
C ALA A 239 -17.99 -1.72 -9.91
N ASN A 240 -17.60 -0.50 -10.28
CA ASN A 240 -18.18 0.24 -11.40
C ASN A 240 -19.73 0.40 -11.29
N VAL A 241 -20.22 0.59 -10.07
CA VAL A 241 -21.65 0.76 -9.79
C VAL A 241 -21.97 2.25 -9.64
N GLY A 242 -22.76 2.79 -10.59
CA GLY A 242 -23.25 4.17 -10.58
C GLY A 242 -22.21 5.25 -10.91
N ASN A 243 -22.66 6.51 -10.95
CA ASN A 243 -21.80 7.69 -10.87
C ASN A 243 -21.92 8.26 -9.46
N VAL A 244 -20.80 8.41 -8.75
CA VAL A 244 -20.79 9.01 -7.40
C VAL A 244 -20.79 10.55 -7.49
N GLU A 245 -21.82 11.14 -8.09
CA GLU A 245 -21.96 12.60 -8.21
C GLU A 245 -21.75 13.29 -6.85
N HIS A 246 -20.79 14.22 -6.81
CA HIS A 246 -20.41 14.99 -5.62
C HIS A 246 -19.68 14.23 -4.51
N SER A 247 -19.13 13.04 -4.76
CA SER A 247 -18.24 12.44 -3.77
C SER A 247 -16.96 13.27 -3.60
N PRO A 248 -16.50 13.52 -2.36
CA PRO A 248 -15.16 14.07 -2.11
C PRO A 248 -14.05 13.21 -2.72
N VAL A 249 -14.34 11.93 -2.96
CA VAL A 249 -13.50 10.93 -3.64
C VAL A 249 -13.49 11.12 -5.16
N GLN A 250 -14.53 11.73 -5.75
CA GLN A 250 -14.54 12.10 -7.16
C GLN A 250 -13.97 13.51 -7.40
N ASN A 251 -14.12 14.43 -6.45
CA ASN A 251 -13.57 15.79 -6.48
C ASN A 251 -12.20 15.90 -5.79
N LEU A 252 -11.28 14.97 -6.10
CA LEU A 252 -9.92 14.95 -5.54
C LEU A 252 -8.99 15.98 -6.20
N SER A 253 -9.43 17.23 -6.30
CA SER A 253 -8.54 18.37 -6.58
C SER A 253 -7.62 18.71 -5.40
N LYS A 254 -7.76 17.98 -4.29
CA LYS A 254 -7.10 18.23 -3.01
C LYS A 254 -5.88 17.32 -2.86
N PHE A 255 -4.74 17.90 -2.49
CA PHE A 255 -3.49 17.17 -2.32
C PHE A 255 -3.62 16.03 -1.29
N PRO A 256 -2.77 14.98 -1.34
CA PRO A 256 -2.76 13.89 -0.36
C PRO A 256 -2.68 14.34 1.11
N GLY A 257 -2.19 15.56 1.40
CA GLY A 257 -2.20 16.14 2.75
C GLY A 257 -3.57 16.63 3.23
N GLU A 258 -4.45 17.07 2.32
CA GLU A 258 -5.85 17.43 2.63
C GLU A 258 -6.75 16.19 2.68
N ILE A 259 -6.37 15.14 1.94
CA ILE A 259 -6.98 13.82 2.00
C ILE A 259 -6.65 13.11 3.33
N ASN A 260 -5.48 13.36 3.93
CA ASN A 260 -5.14 12.89 5.28
C ASN A 260 -6.12 13.40 6.35
N VAL A 261 -6.72 14.58 6.16
CA VAL A 261 -7.75 15.10 7.08
C VAL A 261 -9.05 14.29 7.00
N ASN A 262 -9.27 13.59 5.88
CA ASN A 262 -10.44 12.75 5.60
C ASN A 262 -10.16 11.24 5.74
N SER A 263 -9.03 10.86 6.33
CA SER A 263 -8.70 9.49 6.70
C SER A 263 -8.49 8.45 5.58
N TYR A 264 -8.44 8.83 4.31
CA TYR A 264 -8.23 7.86 3.22
C TYR A 264 -6.79 7.31 3.17
N PHE A 265 -5.80 8.13 3.58
CA PHE A 265 -4.37 7.80 3.61
C PHE A 265 -3.72 7.90 4.98
N THR A 266 -4.42 8.34 6.03
CA THR A 266 -3.91 8.22 7.40
C THR A 266 -3.93 6.74 7.75
N TYR A 267 -2.96 6.00 7.24
CA TYR A 267 -2.74 4.59 7.51
C TYR A 267 -4.06 3.88 7.83
N ALA A 268 -5.00 3.89 6.87
CA ALA A 268 -6.42 3.79 7.16
C ALA A 268 -6.69 2.62 8.13
N SER A 269 -7.39 2.92 9.22
CA SER A 269 -7.66 2.05 10.37
C SER A 269 -8.53 0.83 10.05
N CYS A 270 -8.64 0.45 8.78
CA CYS A 270 -9.14 -0.86 8.38
C CYS A 270 -7.93 -1.74 8.06
N ASN A 271 -7.21 -2.04 9.14
CA ASN A 271 -6.54 -3.32 9.41
C ASN A 271 -5.31 -3.64 8.57
N ILE A 272 -4.18 -3.10 9.02
CA ILE A 272 -2.88 -3.65 8.63
C ILE A 272 -2.80 -5.14 8.87
N THR A 273 -3.45 -5.60 9.91
CA THR A 273 -3.51 -6.98 10.38
C THR A 273 -4.51 -7.86 9.68
N GLU A 274 -5.59 -7.29 9.14
CA GLU A 274 -6.66 -8.03 8.49
C GLU A 274 -6.55 -7.67 7.01
N GLY A 275 -5.86 -8.51 6.26
CA GLY A 275 -5.63 -8.27 4.85
C GLY A 275 -4.54 -9.19 4.32
N PRO A 276 -4.68 -9.68 3.10
CA PRO A 276 -3.70 -10.56 2.51
C PRO A 276 -2.40 -9.79 2.24
N PHE A 277 -1.29 -10.51 2.29
CA PHE A 277 -0.08 -10.08 1.61
C PHE A 277 -0.30 -10.28 0.12
N VAL A 278 -0.01 -9.24 -0.66
CA VAL A 278 -0.25 -9.26 -2.10
C VAL A 278 0.99 -8.75 -2.80
N SER A 279 1.41 -9.44 -3.85
CA SER A 279 2.38 -8.89 -4.79
C SER A 279 2.06 -9.16 -6.24
N ARG A 280 2.35 -8.20 -7.12
CA ARG A 280 2.14 -8.42 -8.57
C ARG A 280 3.12 -9.45 -9.12
N LYS A 281 2.61 -10.37 -9.95
CA LYS A 281 3.43 -11.25 -10.81
C LYS A 281 3.78 -10.57 -12.14
N ILE A 282 2.91 -9.66 -12.58
CA ILE A 282 3.04 -8.94 -13.84
C ILE A 282 3.25 -7.46 -13.51
N LYS A 283 4.41 -6.89 -13.90
CA LYS A 283 4.74 -5.49 -13.59
C LYS A 283 3.74 -4.48 -14.17
N ASP A 284 3.08 -4.86 -15.26
CA ASP A 284 2.35 -3.94 -16.13
C ASP A 284 0.83 -3.89 -15.92
N ILE A 285 0.31 -4.47 -14.85
CA ILE A 285 -1.14 -4.49 -14.58
C ILE A 285 -1.53 -3.49 -13.49
N SER A 286 -2.74 -2.94 -13.60
CA SER A 286 -3.35 -2.05 -12.61
C SER A 286 -4.13 -2.89 -11.59
N TYR A 287 -4.03 -2.58 -10.29
CA TYR A 287 -4.86 -3.26 -9.28
C TYR A 287 -6.33 -2.94 -9.53
N PHE A 288 -6.64 -1.68 -9.81
CA PHE A 288 -8.01 -1.22 -10.03
C PHE A 288 -8.68 -1.91 -11.21
N ASP A 289 -8.01 -1.94 -12.37
CA ASP A 289 -8.53 -2.54 -13.60
C ASP A 289 -8.75 -4.04 -13.43
N GLU A 290 -7.87 -4.73 -12.70
CA GLU A 290 -8.02 -6.17 -12.45
C GLU A 290 -9.15 -6.48 -11.49
N ILE A 291 -9.33 -5.70 -10.42
CA ILE A 291 -10.45 -5.87 -9.48
C ILE A 291 -11.79 -5.64 -10.21
N ARG A 292 -11.88 -4.61 -11.06
CA ARG A 292 -13.12 -4.26 -11.79
C ARG A 292 -13.63 -5.31 -12.77
N LYS A 293 -12.78 -6.26 -13.16
CA LYS A 293 -13.15 -7.37 -14.05
C LYS A 293 -13.85 -8.51 -13.30
N ILE A 294 -13.91 -8.44 -11.97
CA ILE A 294 -14.48 -9.47 -11.11
C ILE A 294 -15.90 -9.04 -10.74
N HIS A 295 -16.88 -9.85 -11.13
CA HIS A 295 -18.31 -9.59 -10.90
C HIS A 295 -18.97 -10.64 -10.00
N SER A 296 -18.23 -11.69 -9.64
CA SER A 296 -18.71 -12.79 -8.80
C SER A 296 -17.60 -13.36 -7.92
N LYS A 297 -17.97 -14.07 -6.85
CA LYS A 297 -17.00 -14.71 -5.94
C LYS A 297 -16.19 -15.79 -6.65
N GLU A 298 -16.79 -16.46 -7.62
CA GLU A 298 -16.17 -17.53 -8.41
C GLU A 298 -15.04 -17.00 -9.31
N GLU A 299 -15.11 -15.73 -9.71
CA GLU A 299 -14.11 -15.06 -10.55
C GLU A 299 -12.90 -14.56 -9.75
N ILE A 300 -12.96 -14.53 -8.42
CA ILE A 300 -11.83 -14.16 -7.55
C ILE A 300 -10.60 -14.99 -7.90
N LYS A 301 -10.76 -16.30 -8.16
CA LYS A 301 -9.63 -17.19 -8.54
C LYS A 301 -8.81 -16.69 -9.73
N ASN A 302 -9.37 -15.83 -10.58
CA ASN A 302 -8.68 -15.27 -11.73
C ASN A 302 -7.52 -14.34 -11.33
N ILE A 303 -7.53 -13.74 -10.13
CA ILE A 303 -6.43 -12.88 -9.66
C ILE A 303 -5.16 -13.67 -9.32
N GLU A 304 -5.26 -14.96 -9.00
CA GLU A 304 -4.09 -15.77 -8.65
C GLU A 304 -3.11 -15.94 -9.82
N SER A 305 -3.59 -15.82 -11.07
CA SER A 305 -2.72 -15.82 -12.25
C SER A 305 -1.86 -14.55 -12.40
N LYS A 306 -2.27 -13.46 -11.73
CA LYS A 306 -1.72 -12.11 -11.91
C LYS A 306 -1.02 -11.58 -10.67
N PHE A 307 -1.39 -12.09 -9.50
CA PHE A 307 -0.88 -11.67 -8.20
C PHE A 307 -0.49 -12.91 -7.39
N ASN A 308 0.58 -12.80 -6.61
CA ASN A 308 0.79 -13.64 -5.46
C ASN A 308 -0.08 -13.11 -4.34
N VAL A 309 -0.88 -13.98 -3.74
CA VAL A 309 -1.75 -13.63 -2.64
C VAL A 309 -1.49 -14.63 -1.53
N TYR A 310 -1.22 -14.13 -0.34
CA TYR A 310 -1.17 -14.95 0.86
C TYR A 310 -2.17 -14.41 1.87
N TYR A 311 -3.17 -15.25 2.13
CA TYR A 311 -4.14 -15.00 3.18
C TYR A 311 -3.79 -15.85 4.40
N TYR A 312 -3.63 -15.18 5.53
CA TYR A 312 -3.66 -15.84 6.82
C TYR A 312 -5.01 -15.53 7.46
N ASP A 313 -5.88 -16.53 7.48
CA ASP A 313 -7.20 -16.46 8.09
C ASP A 313 -7.13 -16.07 9.57
N LYS A 314 -8.30 -15.76 10.14
CA LYS A 314 -8.58 -15.79 11.58
C LYS A 314 -8.35 -17.21 12.11
N GLY A 315 -7.08 -17.57 12.24
CA GLY A 315 -6.63 -18.86 12.72
C GLY A 315 -5.25 -18.80 13.39
N VAL A 316 -4.67 -17.61 13.52
CA VAL A 316 -3.41 -17.36 14.22
C VAL A 316 -3.66 -17.28 15.74
N ASP A 317 -4.24 -18.35 16.29
CA ASP A 317 -4.59 -18.48 17.71
C ASP A 317 -3.40 -18.89 18.59
N SER A 318 -2.26 -19.24 17.98
CA SER A 318 -1.04 -19.64 18.67
C SER A 318 0.21 -18.98 18.10
N ARG A 319 1.26 -18.93 18.93
CA ARG A 319 2.58 -18.42 18.54
C ARG A 319 3.20 -19.20 17.37
N GLU A 320 3.06 -20.53 17.36
CA GLU A 320 3.56 -21.40 16.28
C GLU A 320 2.89 -21.09 14.94
N LYS A 321 1.58 -20.84 14.94
CA LYS A 321 0.87 -20.44 13.71
C LYS A 321 1.29 -19.05 13.25
N LEU A 322 1.55 -18.13 14.17
CA LEU A 322 2.08 -16.80 13.84
C LEU A 322 3.48 -16.89 13.22
N GLU A 323 4.34 -17.74 13.77
CA GLU A 323 5.67 -18.01 13.22
C GLU A 323 5.60 -18.55 11.78
N LYS A 324 4.69 -19.49 11.53
CA LYS A 324 4.44 -20.00 10.18
C LYS A 324 4.00 -18.89 9.22
N VAL A 325 3.08 -18.02 9.65
CA VAL A 325 2.65 -16.85 8.87
C VAL A 325 3.83 -15.94 8.56
N LEU A 326 4.67 -15.61 9.54
CA LEU A 326 5.86 -14.79 9.33
C LEU A 326 6.79 -15.45 8.29
N HIS A 327 7.09 -16.75 8.45
CA HIS A 327 7.92 -17.47 7.50
C HIS A 327 7.38 -17.44 6.06
N GLU A 328 6.08 -17.71 5.87
CA GLU A 328 5.46 -17.75 4.54
C GLU A 328 5.32 -16.36 3.89
N THR A 329 5.29 -15.30 4.70
CA THR A 329 5.11 -13.92 4.25
C THR A 329 6.41 -13.15 4.05
N GLU A 330 7.54 -13.70 4.50
CA GLU A 330 8.88 -13.12 4.36
C GLU A 330 9.18 -12.67 2.92
N LYS A 331 8.77 -13.48 1.93
CA LYS A 331 8.97 -13.23 0.50
C LYS A 331 8.24 -11.99 -0.04
N PHE A 332 7.24 -11.47 0.66
CA PHE A 332 6.47 -10.29 0.23
C PHE A 332 7.14 -8.97 0.62
N LYS A 333 8.23 -9.01 1.39
CA LYS A 333 9.02 -7.83 1.77
C LYS A 333 10.01 -7.38 0.69
N SER A 334 10.13 -8.16 -0.39
CA SER A 334 10.99 -7.87 -1.52
C SER A 334 10.18 -7.79 -2.80
N PHE A 335 10.69 -7.07 -3.80
CA PHE A 335 10.16 -7.15 -5.15
C PHE A 335 10.35 -8.57 -5.70
N GLN A 336 9.29 -9.12 -6.30
CA GLN A 336 9.26 -10.46 -6.87
C GLN A 336 9.45 -10.48 -8.38
#